data_AF-A0A7K4AEG5-F1
#
_entry.id   AF-A0A7K4AEG5-F1
#
_cell.length_a   1.000
_cell.length_b   1.000
_cell.length_c   1.000
_cell.angle_alpha   90.00
_cell.angle_beta   90.00
_cell.angle_gamma   90.00
#
_symmetry.space_group_name_H-M   'P 1'
#
loop_
_entity.id
_entity.type
_entity.pdbx_description
1 polymer ?
#
loop_
_entity_poly.entity_id
_entity_poly.type
_entity_poly.pdbx_seq_one_letter_code
_entity_poly.pdbx_strand_id
1 'polypeptide(L)'
;CWDEAQMAFSNRRWSKYGAGIATEVLMFTRKMKSLQIYCSPSINNVDSRIRNLVEVLITTRKIGNKGFQLHFMDYQTGQFMHTQFIPMWKAKQVFKLRLYDTYNMVTGFPLPGTEREGTEFFNKLSDIHDLARGKNSIAVT
;
A
#
# COMPACT_ATOMS: atom_id res chain seq x y z
N CYS A 1 -0.66 -5.36 -0.30
CA CYS A 1 -1.84 -4.49 -0.22
C CYS A 1 -1.88 -3.91 1.18
N TRP A 2 -1.96 -2.59 1.30
CA TRP A 2 -1.96 -1.85 2.56
C TRP A 2 -3.38 -1.36 2.80
N ASP A 3 -4.14 -2.09 3.61
CA ASP A 3 -5.45 -1.60 4.06
C ASP A 3 -5.29 -0.60 5.20
N GLU A 4 -6.21 0.35 5.28
CA GLU A 4 -6.12 1.50 6.19
C GLU A 4 -4.73 2.14 6.15
N ALA A 5 -4.22 2.44 4.95
CA ALA A 5 -2.85 2.88 4.72
C ALA A 5 -2.48 4.11 5.55
N GLN A 6 -3.43 4.97 5.92
CA GLN A 6 -3.18 6.09 6.83
C GLN A 6 -2.82 5.68 8.26
N MET A 7 -3.15 4.46 8.71
CA MET A 7 -2.74 3.92 10.01
C MET A 7 -1.30 3.46 10.00
N ALA A 8 -0.89 2.76 8.94
CA ALA A 8 0.49 2.37 8.74
C ALA A 8 1.37 3.56 8.36
N PHE A 9 0.85 4.51 7.59
CA PHE A 9 1.58 5.58 6.90
C PHE A 9 1.04 7.00 7.16
N SER A 10 0.81 7.32 8.44
CA SER A 10 0.29 8.63 8.84
C SER A 10 1.38 9.70 8.90
N ASN A 11 1.12 10.88 8.33
CA ASN A 11 1.94 12.08 8.51
C ASN A 11 2.13 12.49 10.00
N ARG A 12 1.23 12.08 10.90
CA ARG A 12 1.17 12.58 12.29
C ARG A 12 1.74 11.64 13.35
N ARG A 13 1.86 10.33 13.06
CA ARG A 13 2.19 9.31 14.08
C ARG A 13 3.63 8.81 14.01
N TRP A 14 4.38 9.19 12.98
CA TRP A 14 5.73 8.67 12.78
C TRP A 14 6.79 9.55 13.42
N SER A 15 7.70 8.92 14.16
CA SER A 15 8.99 9.53 14.49
C SER A 15 9.77 9.79 13.18
N LYS A 16 10.66 10.79 13.15
CA LYS A 16 11.49 11.10 11.96
C LYS A 16 12.20 9.86 11.41
N TYR A 17 12.58 8.93 12.29
CA TYR A 17 13.26 7.69 11.95
C TYR A 17 12.33 6.64 11.30
N GLY A 18 11.16 6.34 11.91
CA GLY A 18 10.19 5.40 11.34
C GLY A 18 9.63 5.87 9.99
N ALA A 19 9.55 7.19 9.81
CA ALA A 19 9.24 7.83 8.54
C ALA A 19 10.25 7.50 7.43
N GLY A 20 11.54 7.47 7.74
CA GLY A 20 12.61 7.12 6.79
C GLY A 20 12.50 5.66 6.35
N ILE A 21 12.47 4.74 7.31
CA ILE A 21 12.39 3.29 7.05
C ILE A 21 11.21 2.97 6.15
N ALA A 22 10.01 3.45 6.47
CA ALA A 22 8.84 3.08 5.70
C ALA A 22 8.93 3.59 4.24
N THR A 23 9.53 4.76 4.01
CA THR A 23 9.80 5.22 2.64
C THR A 23 10.78 4.27 1.93
N GLU A 24 11.84 3.86 2.60
CA GLU A 24 12.82 2.91 2.07
C GLU A 24 12.18 1.55 1.75
N VAL A 25 11.34 1.00 2.63
CA VAL A 25 10.57 -0.24 2.36
C VAL A 25 9.75 -0.12 1.09
N LEU A 26 9.08 1.01 0.88
CA LEU A 26 8.25 1.26 -0.30
C LEU A 26 9.08 1.44 -1.58
N MET A 27 10.30 1.94 -1.48
CA MET A 27 11.24 2.00 -2.60
C MET A 27 11.83 0.63 -2.93
N PHE A 28 12.17 -0.17 -1.93
CA PHE A 28 12.70 -1.53 -2.11
C PHE A 28 11.66 -2.44 -2.77
N THR A 29 10.41 -2.38 -2.34
CA THR A 29 9.31 -3.14 -2.93
C THR A 29 9.10 -2.84 -4.42
N ARG A 30 9.41 -1.62 -4.90
CA ARG A 30 9.45 -1.33 -6.35
C ARG A 30 10.54 -2.11 -7.09
N LYS A 31 11.75 -2.23 -6.51
CA LYS A 31 12.84 -3.04 -7.09
C LYS A 31 12.48 -4.52 -7.18
N MET A 32 11.61 -5.00 -6.30
CA MET A 32 11.10 -6.37 -6.28
C MET A 32 9.98 -6.64 -7.31
N LYS A 33 9.68 -5.71 -8.22
CA LYS A 33 8.59 -5.80 -9.21
C LYS A 33 7.22 -6.09 -8.59
N SER A 34 6.97 -5.53 -7.39
CA SER A 34 5.71 -5.75 -6.68
C SER A 34 4.67 -4.68 -7.03
N LEU A 35 3.40 -5.09 -7.08
CA LEU A 35 2.26 -4.17 -7.18
C LEU A 35 1.87 -3.73 -5.76
N GLN A 36 1.89 -2.42 -5.53
CA GLN A 36 1.50 -1.82 -4.25
C GLN A 36 0.12 -1.18 -4.39
N ILE A 37 -0.81 -1.65 -3.57
CA ILE A 37 -2.17 -1.11 -3.47
C ILE A 37 -2.31 -0.51 -2.08
N TYR A 38 -2.72 0.76 -2.01
CA TYR A 38 -2.97 1.48 -0.76
C TYR A 38 -4.45 1.83 -0.70
N CYS A 39 -5.13 1.36 0.32
CA CYS A 39 -6.52 1.68 0.58
C CYS A 39 -6.58 2.67 1.73
N SER A 40 -7.15 3.85 1.49
CA SER A 40 -7.35 4.89 2.50
C SER A 40 -8.66 5.62 2.21
N PRO A 41 -9.40 6.10 3.23
CA PRO A 41 -10.57 6.95 3.03
C PRO A 41 -10.26 8.22 2.25
N SER A 42 -9.02 8.71 2.33
CA SER A 42 -8.55 9.86 1.58
C SER A 42 -7.04 9.76 1.31
N ILE A 43 -6.64 10.03 0.07
CA ILE A 43 -5.22 10.06 -0.30
C ILE A 43 -4.45 11.10 0.52
N ASN A 44 -5.09 12.20 0.93
CA ASN A 44 -4.47 13.25 1.73
C ASN A 44 -4.08 12.81 3.14
N ASN A 45 -4.63 11.71 3.63
CA ASN A 45 -4.27 11.15 4.94
C ASN A 45 -2.96 10.35 4.88
N VAL A 46 -2.49 10.01 3.67
CA VAL A 46 -1.25 9.26 3.45
C VAL A 46 -0.06 10.21 3.41
N ASP A 47 1.09 9.74 3.92
CA ASP A 47 2.36 10.48 3.89
C ASP A 47 2.68 11.03 2.48
N SER A 48 3.13 12.29 2.41
CA SER A 48 3.41 12.96 1.12
C SER A 48 4.46 12.23 0.28
N ARG A 49 5.44 11.58 0.91
CA ARG A 49 6.49 10.83 0.19
C ARG A 49 5.92 9.60 -0.49
N ILE A 50 4.90 8.99 0.10
CA ILE A 50 4.20 7.84 -0.48
C ILE A 50 3.29 8.31 -1.61
N ARG A 51 2.58 9.43 -1.41
CA ARG A 51 1.78 10.05 -2.47
C ARG A 51 2.62 10.32 -3.73
N ASN A 52 3.85 10.79 -3.56
CA ASN A 52 4.76 11.01 -4.69
C ASN A 52 5.11 9.73 -5.46
N LEU A 53 4.92 8.54 -4.86
CA LEU A 53 5.14 7.25 -5.53
C LEU A 53 3.89 6.66 -6.19
N VAL A 54 2.71 7.21 -5.90
CA VAL A 54 1.45 6.71 -6.46
C VAL A 54 1.37 7.10 -7.93
N GLU A 55 1.14 6.11 -8.78
CA GLU A 55 0.98 6.31 -10.23
C GLU A 55 -0.50 6.45 -10.61
N VAL A 56 -1.36 5.60 -10.03
CA VAL A 56 -2.80 5.59 -10.31
C VAL A 56 -3.59 5.86 -9.03
N LEU A 57 -4.45 6.87 -9.06
CA LEU A 57 -5.46 7.11 -8.03
C LEU A 57 -6.82 6.59 -8.50
N ILE A 58 -7.42 5.71 -7.69
CA ILE A 58 -8.77 5.20 -7.92
C ILE A 58 -9.68 5.75 -6.83
N THR A 59 -10.62 6.61 -7.20
CA THR A 59 -11.65 7.09 -6.27
C THR A 59 -12.95 6.32 -6.48
N THR A 60 -13.59 5.94 -5.38
CA THR A 60 -14.85 5.16 -5.41
C THR A 60 -16.00 5.99 -4.87
N ARG A 61 -17.10 6.05 -5.62
CA ARG A 61 -18.34 6.73 -5.23
C ARG A 61 -19.51 5.74 -5.26
N LYS A 62 -20.32 5.71 -4.20
CA LYS A 62 -21.59 4.98 -4.20
C LYS A 62 -22.66 5.80 -4.91
N ILE A 63 -23.33 5.21 -5.91
CA ILE A 63 -24.47 5.81 -6.62
C ILE A 63 -25.77 5.22 -6.06
N GLY A 64 -26.17 5.70 -4.88
CA GLY A 64 -27.38 5.22 -4.20
C GLY A 64 -27.46 3.69 -4.17
N ASN A 65 -28.58 3.14 -4.65
CA ASN A 65 -28.79 1.70 -4.76
C ASN A 65 -28.37 1.10 -6.11
N LYS A 66 -27.87 1.92 -7.05
CA LYS A 66 -27.50 1.45 -8.40
C LYS A 66 -26.18 0.69 -8.40
N GLY A 67 -25.20 1.12 -7.61
CA GLY A 67 -23.88 0.50 -7.58
C GLY A 67 -22.78 1.46 -7.13
N PHE A 68 -21.56 1.17 -7.56
CA PHE A 68 -20.37 1.96 -7.29
C PHE A 68 -19.75 2.43 -8.61
N GLN A 69 -19.25 3.65 -8.63
CA GLN A 69 -18.48 4.20 -9.74
C GLN A 69 -17.05 4.40 -9.28
N LEU A 70 -16.11 3.85 -10.03
CA LEU A 70 -14.68 4.02 -9.84
C LEU A 70 -14.17 4.99 -10.90
N HIS A 71 -13.40 5.98 -10.48
CA HIS A 71 -12.71 6.90 -11.37
C HIS A 71 -11.22 6.69 -11.25
N PHE A 72 -10.59 6.38 -12.38
CA PHE A 72 -9.17 6.15 -12.52
C PHE A 72 -8.52 7.42 -13.06
N MET A 73 -7.49 7.87 -12.37
CA MET A 73 -6.75 9.06 -12.70
C MET A 73 -5.26 8.75 -12.58
N ASP A 74 -4.49 9.23 -13.55
CA ASP A 74 -3.04 9.30 -13.39
C ASP A 74 -2.76 10.33 -12.30
N TYR A 75 -2.18 9.87 -11.19
CA TYR A 75 -2.05 10.71 -10.00
C TYR A 75 -0.99 11.80 -10.17
N GLN A 76 0.02 11.55 -11.00
CA GLN A 76 1.15 12.45 -11.22
C GLN A 76 0.75 13.63 -12.09
N THR A 77 0.00 13.36 -13.16
CA THR A 77 -0.43 14.36 -14.14
C THR A 77 -1.84 14.91 -13.89
N GLY A 78 -2.63 14.21 -13.06
CA GLY A 78 -4.05 14.48 -12.88
C GLY A 78 -4.91 14.07 -14.08
N GLN A 79 -4.33 13.38 -15.07
CA GLN A 79 -5.04 13.03 -16.30
C GLN A 79 -6.10 11.96 -16.03
N PHE A 80 -7.32 12.19 -16.53
CA PHE A 80 -8.36 11.18 -16.52
C PHE A 80 -7.97 9.99 -17.39
N MET A 81 -8.09 8.78 -16.84
CA MET A 81 -7.78 7.55 -17.57
C MET A 81 -9.06 6.79 -17.94
N HIS A 82 -9.90 6.49 -16.95
CA HIS A 82 -11.03 5.60 -17.14
C HIS A 82 -12.08 5.75 -16.04
N THR A 83 -13.31 5.36 -16.34
CA THR A 83 -14.38 5.21 -15.34
C THR A 83 -15.00 3.84 -15.46
N GLN A 84 -15.14 3.15 -14.33
CA GLN A 84 -15.76 1.83 -14.27
C GLN A 84 -16.99 1.88 -13.37
N PHE A 85 -18.08 1.25 -13.80
CA PHE A 85 -19.28 1.09 -12.98
C PHE A 85 -19.42 -0.36 -12.52
N ILE A 86 -19.60 -0.57 -11.22
CA ILE A 86 -19.92 -1.86 -10.60
C ILE A 86 -21.39 -1.82 -10.17
N PRO A 87 -22.28 -2.53 -10.88
CA PRO A 87 -23.68 -2.64 -10.49
C PRO A 87 -23.84 -3.24 -9.09
N MET A 88 -24.87 -2.80 -8.36
CA MET A 88 -25.13 -3.24 -6.99
C MET A 88 -25.34 -4.76 -6.89
N TRP A 89 -25.93 -5.39 -7.91
CA TRP A 89 -26.11 -6.85 -7.90
C TRP A 89 -24.76 -7.60 -7.87
N LYS A 90 -23.75 -7.10 -8.60
CA LYS A 90 -22.40 -7.66 -8.60
C LYS A 90 -21.67 -7.35 -7.29
N ALA A 91 -21.79 -6.12 -6.78
CA ALA A 91 -21.22 -5.75 -5.48
C ALA A 91 -21.79 -6.62 -4.34
N LYS A 92 -23.09 -6.90 -4.34
CA LYS A 92 -23.74 -7.80 -3.37
C LYS A 92 -23.21 -9.23 -3.44
N GLN A 93 -22.82 -9.72 -4.62
CA GLN A 93 -22.15 -11.02 -4.73
C GLN A 93 -20.80 -11.00 -4.04
N VAL A 94 -19.99 -9.94 -4.22
CA VAL A 94 -18.71 -9.79 -3.53
C VAL A 94 -18.90 -9.70 -2.01
N PHE A 95 -19.86 -8.92 -1.52
CA PHE A 95 -20.13 -8.81 -0.08
C PHE A 95 -20.49 -10.15 0.57
N LYS A 96 -21.21 -11.02 -0.15
CA LYS A 96 -21.57 -12.36 0.32
C LYS A 96 -20.36 -13.27 0.50
N LEU A 97 -19.26 -13.03 -0.20
CA LEU A 97 -18.02 -13.80 -0.06
C LEU A 97 -17.31 -13.55 1.27
N ARG A 98 -17.72 -12.52 2.04
CA ARG A 98 -17.12 -12.17 3.35
C ARG A 98 -15.59 -12.14 3.31
N LEU A 99 -15.05 -11.59 2.22
CA LEU A 99 -13.60 -11.52 1.97
C LEU A 99 -12.86 -10.62 2.98
N TYR A 100 -13.60 -9.85 3.77
CA TYR A 100 -13.04 -8.96 4.77
C TYR A 100 -13.84 -9.01 6.07
N ASP A 101 -13.13 -9.07 7.19
CA ASP A 101 -13.71 -8.92 8.51
C ASP A 101 -13.70 -7.43 8.90
N THR A 102 -14.83 -6.77 8.67
CA THR A 102 -15.03 -5.35 9.02
C THR A 102 -15.05 -5.06 10.53
N TYR A 103 -15.05 -6.09 11.39
CA TYR A 103 -15.03 -5.90 12.85
C TYR A 103 -13.62 -5.91 13.44
N ASN A 104 -12.65 -6.45 12.70
CA ASN A 104 -11.26 -6.45 13.12
C ASN A 104 -10.61 -5.09 12.86
N MET A 105 -10.20 -4.42 13.93
CA MET A 105 -9.42 -3.18 13.81
C MET A 105 -8.02 -3.53 13.27
N VAL A 106 -7.71 -3.05 12.07
CA VAL A 106 -6.38 -3.19 11.49
C VAL A 106 -5.40 -2.32 12.28
N THR A 107 -4.54 -2.95 13.07
CA THR A 107 -3.40 -2.28 13.69
C THR A 107 -2.33 -2.04 12.62
N GLY A 108 -1.70 -0.85 12.64
CA GLY A 108 -0.68 -0.48 11.65
C GLY A 108 0.47 -1.47 11.58
N PHE A 109 1.10 -1.58 10.41
CA PHE A 109 2.26 -2.45 10.19
C PHE A 109 3.38 -2.12 11.19
N PRO A 110 3.93 -3.11 11.92
CA PRO A 110 4.96 -2.86 12.92
C PRO A 110 6.26 -2.48 12.22
N LEU A 111 6.52 -1.17 12.16
CA LEU A 111 7.78 -0.64 11.65
C LEU A 111 8.87 -0.71 12.73
N PRO A 112 10.13 -0.95 12.35
CA PRO A 112 11.26 -0.89 13.28
C PRO A 112 11.31 0.46 14.01
N GLY A 113 11.47 0.43 15.33
CA GLY A 113 11.51 1.63 16.17
C GLY A 113 12.90 2.23 16.30
N THR A 114 13.95 1.44 16.02
CA THR A 114 15.35 1.81 16.20
C THR A 114 16.22 1.52 14.97
N GLU A 115 17.41 2.15 14.93
CA GLU A 115 18.40 1.96 13.85
C GLU A 115 18.85 0.51 13.69
N ARG A 116 19.08 -0.16 14.82
CA ARG A 116 19.45 -1.57 14.86
C ARG A 116 18.37 -2.46 14.27
N GLU A 117 17.11 -2.29 14.72
CA GLU A 117 15.98 -3.07 14.20
C GLU A 117 15.72 -2.79 12.71
N GLY A 118 15.93 -1.55 12.27
CA GLY A 118 15.83 -1.17 10.85
C GLY A 118 16.86 -1.92 9.99
N THR A 119 18.11 -1.93 10.44
CA THR A 119 19.19 -2.66 9.77
C THR A 119 18.91 -4.15 9.71
N GLU A 120 18.51 -4.76 10.82
CA GLU A 120 18.12 -6.19 10.88
C GLU A 120 16.96 -6.50 9.93
N PHE A 121 15.95 -5.63 9.87
CA PHE A 121 14.82 -5.76 8.95
C PHE A 121 15.25 -5.75 7.48
N PHE A 122 16.05 -4.75 7.07
CA PHE A 122 16.46 -4.60 5.66
C PHE A 122 17.44 -5.69 5.22
N ASN A 123 18.34 -6.14 6.09
CA ASN A 123 19.23 -7.27 5.78
C ASN A 123 18.42 -8.54 5.51
N LYS A 124 17.48 -8.86 6.41
CA LYS A 124 16.60 -10.01 6.23
C LYS A 124 15.74 -9.92 4.97
N LEU A 125 15.24 -8.73 4.66
CA LEU A 125 14.48 -8.49 3.42
C LEU A 125 15.35 -8.72 2.18
N SER A 126 16.61 -8.26 2.20
CA SER A 126 17.57 -8.47 1.11
C SER A 126 17.88 -9.95 0.93
N ASP A 127 18.15 -10.68 2.01
CA ASP A 127 18.46 -12.12 1.96
C ASP A 127 17.32 -12.91 1.33
N ILE A 128 16.08 -12.67 1.78
CA ILE A 128 14.88 -13.31 1.21
C ILE A 128 14.74 -12.97 -0.27
N HIS A 129 14.98 -11.72 -0.65
CA HIS A 129 14.89 -11.29 -2.04
C HIS A 129 15.95 -11.94 -2.93
N ASP A 130 17.20 -12.03 -2.45
CA ASP A 130 18.31 -12.66 -3.16
C ASP A 130 18.10 -14.17 -3.33
N LEU A 131 17.60 -14.85 -2.29
CA LEU A 131 17.16 -16.24 -2.37
C LEU A 131 16.08 -16.43 -3.44
N ALA A 132 15.06 -15.57 -3.45
CA ALA A 132 13.94 -15.68 -4.40
C ALA A 132 14.34 -15.45 -5.87
N ARG A 133 15.40 -14.67 -6.14
CA ARG A 133 15.94 -14.49 -7.50
C ARG A 133 17.00 -15.53 -7.90
N GLY A 134 17.27 -16.53 -7.05
CA GLY A 134 18.26 -17.57 -7.32
C GLY A 134 19.70 -17.07 -7.32
N LYS A 135 19.97 -15.93 -6.66
CA LYS A 135 21.34 -15.45 -6.49
C LYS A 135 21.97 -16.33 -5.40
N ASN A 136 22.70 -17.37 -5.81
CA ASN A 136 23.57 -18.08 -4.89
C ASN A 136 24.49 -17.03 -4.26
N SER A 137 24.45 -16.91 -2.94
CA SER A 137 25.43 -16.14 -2.19
C SER A 137 26.79 -16.72 -2.56
N ILE A 138 27.51 -16.04 -3.46
CA ILE A 138 28.93 -16.27 -3.61
C ILE A 138 29.48 -15.80 -2.27
N ALA A 139 29.79 -16.78 -1.42
CA ALA A 139 30.44 -16.57 -0.15
C ALA A 139 31.64 -15.64 -0.40
N VAL A 140 31.58 -14.43 0.14
CA VAL A 140 32.75 -13.57 0.21
C VAL A 140 33.66 -14.26 1.21
N THR A 141 34.78 -14.75 0.70
CA THR A 141 35.89 -15.37 1.42
C THR A 141 36.62 -14.33 2.25
#